data_AF-A0A6L8DVD1-F1
#
_entry.id   AF-A0A6L8DVD1-F1
#
_cell.length_a   1.000
_cell.length_b   1.000
_cell.length_c   1.000
_cell.angle_alpha   90.00
_cell.angle_beta   90.00
_cell.angle_gamma   90.00
#
_symmetry.space_group_name_H-M   'P 1'
#
loop_
_entity.id
_entity.type
_entity.pdbx_description
1 polymer ?
#
loop_
_entity_poly.entity_id
_entity_poly.type
_entity_poly.pdbx_seq_one_letter_code
_entity_poly.pdbx_strand_id
1 'polypeptide(L)'
;MPRLIKIPMLSLCLLTATAVVDLRAQSGAGFPMGIHGPDRPRVDDSVVATSGAGYGILGGRPRVRVRRTDTPPEIDGRLDDEVWRTAAMLSEFVQQSPLDGAPATEETEIYISYDSDHIYFAFYLHYSDPSIMRASRVDRDTAWQDDLMTVYLDTFMDQQVCYDFDLNGYNVQGDGIINASQTRGGPIPVADRSWEALFYSGTQIVEDGYTAEMAIPFKSFRYPQQPPGVEHRWGFQIVREIKGKNQENVVWAPMSRDVQSFMAQMGVLEGMTDLSTSRNLEILPSFTAIQYSSIDSETGDFVNRGTDPEGGVNVKYGITSNLTADFTGNPDFSQIESDLPQIEVNQRFPLFFPELRPFFLEGAEIFEFVSPVDLVHTRTLVDPNVGAKLTGKVGNTTLGVMVTDDEAPGKRDDPNDPGFGRNAQVAIGRARYDLYSESHIGVLATDREFLDGYNRVGGIDGQ
;
A
#
# COMPACT_ATOMS: atom_id res chain seq x y z
N MET A 1 -37.66 -26.34 16.08
CA MET A 1 -36.46 -25.65 15.53
C MET A 1 -36.77 -25.16 14.13
N PRO A 2 -37.21 -23.91 13.94
CA PRO A 2 -37.34 -23.35 12.59
C PRO A 2 -36.01 -22.75 12.15
N ARG A 3 -35.61 -23.04 10.90
CA ARG A 3 -34.45 -22.46 10.23
C ARG A 3 -34.78 -21.02 9.83
N LEU A 4 -34.02 -20.05 10.32
CA LEU A 4 -34.00 -18.69 9.75
C LEU A 4 -33.38 -18.76 8.36
N ILE A 5 -34.12 -18.29 7.35
CA ILE A 5 -33.60 -18.09 5.99
C ILE A 5 -33.25 -16.60 5.90
N LYS A 6 -31.95 -16.29 5.80
CA LYS A 6 -31.45 -14.95 5.48
C LYS A 6 -31.64 -14.72 3.97
N ILE A 7 -32.40 -13.69 3.59
CA ILE A 7 -32.44 -13.19 2.22
C ILE A 7 -31.76 -11.81 2.26
N PRO A 8 -30.56 -11.63 1.68
CA PRO A 8 -29.93 -10.32 1.62
C PRO A 8 -30.70 -9.45 0.62
N MET A 9 -31.15 -8.29 1.08
CA MET A 9 -31.71 -7.25 0.21
C MET A 9 -30.58 -6.33 -0.22
N LEU A 10 -30.54 -6.01 -1.53
CA LEU A 10 -29.50 -5.23 -2.21
C LEU A 10 -28.94 -4.08 -1.36
N SER A 11 -27.62 -4.10 -1.17
CA SER A 11 -26.86 -2.93 -0.74
C SER A 11 -26.94 -1.86 -1.83
N LEU A 12 -27.65 -0.76 -1.54
CA LEU A 12 -27.65 0.41 -2.42
C LEU A 12 -26.43 1.26 -2.06
N CYS A 13 -25.30 0.94 -2.68
CA CYS A 13 -24.09 1.75 -2.61
C CYS A 13 -24.39 3.07 -3.33
N LEU A 14 -24.56 4.17 -2.57
CA LEU A 14 -24.49 5.49 -3.17
C LEU A 14 -23.01 5.74 -3.51
N LEU A 15 -22.67 5.55 -4.79
CA LEU A 15 -21.45 6.11 -5.36
C LEU A 15 -21.46 7.62 -5.12
N THR A 16 -20.67 8.11 -4.17
CA THR A 16 -20.35 9.52 -4.09
C THR A 16 -19.40 9.85 -5.23
N ALA A 17 -19.97 10.25 -6.36
CA ALA A 17 -19.24 10.86 -7.45
C ALA A 17 -18.63 12.17 -6.97
N THR A 18 -17.30 12.21 -6.81
CA THR A 18 -16.55 13.46 -6.71
C THR A 18 -16.59 14.12 -8.09
N ALA A 19 -17.60 14.96 -8.32
CA ALA A 19 -17.70 15.75 -9.53
C ALA A 19 -16.77 16.96 -9.46
N VAL A 20 -15.63 16.90 -10.16
CA VAL A 20 -14.98 18.11 -10.68
C VAL A 20 -15.58 18.33 -12.06
N VAL A 21 -16.44 19.34 -12.16
CA VAL A 21 -17.02 19.77 -13.44
C VAL A 21 -15.97 20.57 -14.18
N ASP A 22 -15.41 20.01 -15.26
CA ASP A 22 -14.83 20.83 -16.32
C ASP A 22 -15.58 20.56 -17.63
N LEU A 23 -16.07 21.64 -18.23
CA LEU A 23 -17.08 21.62 -19.27
C LEU A 23 -16.55 22.37 -20.48
N ARG A 24 -15.78 21.66 -21.32
CA ARG A 24 -15.47 22.11 -22.68
C ARG A 24 -15.52 20.94 -23.66
N ALA A 25 -16.65 20.86 -24.35
CA ALA A 25 -16.76 20.16 -25.61
C ALA A 25 -16.05 20.95 -26.72
N GLN A 26 -15.14 20.31 -27.46
CA GLN A 26 -14.88 20.66 -28.85
C GLN A 26 -14.74 19.40 -29.71
N SER A 27 -15.40 19.47 -30.85
CA SER A 27 -15.57 18.45 -31.87
C SER A 27 -14.44 18.41 -32.89
N GLY A 28 -13.92 17.22 -33.15
CA GLY A 28 -13.61 16.63 -34.47
C GLY A 28 -12.61 17.32 -35.42
N ALA A 29 -11.51 16.63 -35.72
CA ALA A 29 -10.97 16.42 -37.08
C ALA A 29 -9.85 15.35 -37.04
N GLY A 30 -9.88 14.39 -37.96
CA GLY A 30 -8.89 13.30 -38.03
C GLY A 30 -7.51 13.75 -38.52
N PHE A 31 -6.46 13.07 -38.05
CA PHE A 31 -5.06 13.20 -38.48
C PHE A 31 -4.30 11.87 -38.24
N PRO A 32 -3.13 11.67 -38.88
CA PRO A 32 -2.75 10.42 -39.52
C PRO A 32 -1.87 9.51 -38.64
N MET A 33 -1.69 8.27 -39.10
CA MET A 33 -0.77 7.28 -38.54
C MET A 33 0.69 7.78 -38.50
N GLY A 34 1.35 7.53 -37.36
CA GLY A 34 2.80 7.47 -37.22
C GLY A 34 3.38 8.52 -36.26
N ILE A 35 3.84 8.03 -35.11
CA ILE A 35 4.99 8.43 -34.26
C ILE A 35 4.63 7.98 -32.82
N HIS A 36 5.20 6.86 -32.36
CA HIS A 36 5.09 6.38 -30.98
C HIS A 36 6.43 6.63 -30.26
N GLY A 37 6.37 7.26 -29.08
CA GLY A 37 7.49 7.55 -28.18
C GLY A 37 8.16 8.91 -28.41
N PRO A 38 8.71 9.57 -27.37
CA PRO A 38 9.43 10.83 -27.53
C PRO A 38 10.72 10.60 -28.32
N ASP A 39 10.85 11.25 -29.49
CA ASP A 39 12.03 11.27 -30.39
C ASP A 39 13.31 11.86 -29.73
N ARG A 40 13.73 11.34 -28.58
CA ARG A 40 15.00 11.65 -27.94
C ARG A 40 16.04 10.62 -28.40
N PRO A 41 17.23 11.02 -28.85
CA PRO A 41 18.35 10.09 -28.96
C PRO A 41 18.55 9.42 -27.59
N ARG A 42 18.56 8.07 -27.54
CA ARG A 42 18.71 7.26 -26.32
C ARG A 42 20.03 7.60 -25.58
N VAL A 43 20.02 8.69 -24.82
CA VAL A 43 21.15 9.17 -24.02
C VAL A 43 20.71 9.07 -22.57
N ASP A 44 21.26 8.06 -21.91
CA ASP A 44 21.01 7.75 -20.51
C ASP A 44 21.68 8.79 -19.59
N ASP A 45 20.91 9.36 -18.66
CA ASP A 45 21.39 10.31 -17.64
C ASP A 45 21.65 9.61 -16.27
N SER A 46 21.49 8.27 -16.17
CA SER A 46 21.37 7.52 -14.91
C SER A 46 22.66 6.89 -14.33
N VAL A 47 23.82 7.08 -14.98
CA VAL A 47 25.09 6.54 -14.47
C VAL A 47 26.07 7.66 -14.11
N VAL A 48 25.89 8.26 -12.94
CA VAL A 48 26.93 9.09 -12.31
C VAL A 48 27.78 8.21 -11.40
N ALA A 49 28.88 7.67 -11.94
CA ALA A 49 29.93 7.04 -11.14
C ALA A 49 30.73 8.12 -10.40
N THR A 50 30.45 8.34 -9.10
CA THR A 50 31.33 9.14 -8.25
C THR A 50 31.45 8.56 -6.84
N SER A 51 32.71 8.34 -6.45
CA SER A 51 33.17 8.02 -5.11
C SER A 51 32.94 9.20 -4.16
N GLY A 52 32.06 9.03 -3.19
CA GLY A 52 31.85 9.99 -2.11
C GLY A 52 31.34 9.26 -0.86
N ALA A 53 32.21 9.15 0.15
CA ALA A 53 31.85 8.60 1.45
C ALA A 53 30.91 9.58 2.18
N GLY A 54 29.61 9.31 2.08
CA GLY A 54 28.55 9.89 2.90
C GLY A 54 27.73 8.75 3.49
N TYR A 55 27.42 8.86 4.78
CA TYR A 55 26.74 7.84 5.60
C TYR A 55 25.63 7.07 4.85
N GLY A 56 25.72 5.73 4.85
CA GLY A 56 24.60 4.84 4.54
C GLY A 56 24.42 4.37 3.08
N ILE A 57 25.23 4.84 2.12
CA ILE A 57 25.17 4.34 0.74
C ILE A 57 26.21 3.22 0.56
N LEU A 58 25.78 1.97 0.40
CA LEU A 58 26.66 0.92 -0.13
C LEU A 58 27.19 1.39 -1.49
N GLY A 59 28.50 1.60 -1.61
CA GLY A 59 29.13 2.10 -2.84
C GLY A 59 28.81 1.19 -4.03
N GLY A 60 28.53 1.79 -5.20
CA GLY A 60 28.28 1.06 -6.45
C GLY A 60 26.82 0.89 -6.86
N ARG A 61 25.84 1.40 -6.10
CA ARG A 61 24.42 1.43 -6.50
C ARG A 61 24.18 2.48 -7.60
N PRO A 62 23.36 2.17 -8.64
CA PRO A 62 23.00 3.16 -9.65
C PRO A 62 22.12 4.26 -9.04
N ARG A 63 22.15 5.45 -9.65
CA ARG A 63 21.50 6.65 -9.12
C ARG A 63 20.78 7.38 -10.24
N VAL A 64 19.49 7.65 -10.07
CA VAL A 64 18.71 8.44 -11.00
C VAL A 64 18.35 9.77 -10.38
N ARG A 65 18.66 10.85 -11.11
CA ARG A 65 18.29 12.21 -10.72
C ARG A 65 17.07 12.65 -11.51
N VAL A 66 15.95 12.86 -10.82
CA VAL A 66 14.71 13.32 -11.43
C VAL A 66 14.64 14.83 -11.51
N ARG A 67 13.88 15.32 -12.49
CA ARG A 67 13.64 16.74 -12.71
C ARG A 67 12.24 17.10 -12.29
N ARG A 68 12.12 18.29 -11.72
CA ARG A 68 10.82 18.87 -11.39
C ARG A 68 10.13 19.32 -12.68
N THR A 69 8.83 19.12 -12.77
CA THR A 69 7.96 19.71 -13.78
C THR A 69 7.05 20.76 -13.16
N ASP A 70 6.75 21.81 -13.94
CA ASP A 70 5.72 22.79 -13.60
C ASP A 70 4.39 22.49 -14.31
N THR A 71 4.40 21.59 -15.29
CA THR A 71 3.21 21.13 -16.03
C THR A 71 3.08 19.61 -15.82
N PRO A 72 2.10 19.16 -15.02
CA PRO A 72 1.89 17.73 -14.80
C PRO A 72 1.38 17.05 -16.09
N PRO A 73 1.72 15.78 -16.32
CA PRO A 73 1.17 15.00 -17.44
C PRO A 73 -0.32 14.71 -17.24
N GLU A 74 -1.04 14.47 -18.34
CA GLU A 74 -2.36 13.86 -18.31
C GLU A 74 -2.18 12.34 -18.21
N ILE A 75 -2.77 11.71 -17.19
CA ILE A 75 -2.58 10.27 -16.95
C ILE A 75 -3.56 9.48 -17.82
N ASP A 76 -3.24 9.32 -19.11
CA ASP A 76 -4.08 8.63 -20.10
C ASP A 76 -3.39 7.42 -20.75
N GLY A 77 -2.10 7.20 -20.44
CA GLY A 77 -1.27 6.12 -20.95
C GLY A 77 -0.53 6.46 -22.23
N ARG A 78 -0.55 7.72 -22.69
CA ARG A 78 0.16 8.20 -23.89
C ARG A 78 1.36 9.04 -23.51
N LEU A 79 2.54 8.66 -24.00
CA LEU A 79 3.77 9.42 -23.75
C LEU A 79 3.94 10.61 -24.71
N ASP A 80 2.89 11.41 -24.95
CA ASP A 80 2.94 12.59 -25.84
C ASP A 80 3.05 13.93 -25.09
N ASP A 81 2.90 13.93 -23.77
CA ASP A 81 3.11 15.11 -22.92
C ASP A 81 4.55 15.65 -22.97
N GLU A 82 4.68 16.98 -22.85
CA GLU A 82 5.97 17.68 -22.92
C GLU A 82 6.93 17.26 -21.80
N VAL A 83 6.41 16.91 -20.62
CA VAL A 83 7.21 16.52 -19.46
C VAL A 83 8.12 15.32 -19.78
N TRP A 84 7.63 14.35 -20.56
CA TRP A 84 8.36 13.13 -20.87
C TRP A 84 9.60 13.36 -21.74
N ARG A 85 9.65 14.47 -22.48
CA ARG A 85 10.82 14.84 -23.29
C ARG A 85 12.02 15.26 -22.44
N THR A 86 11.76 15.76 -21.23
CA THR A 86 12.80 16.29 -20.32
C THR A 86 12.96 15.49 -19.04
N ALA A 87 12.08 14.51 -18.80
CA ALA A 87 12.13 13.58 -17.69
C ALA A 87 13.44 12.79 -17.64
N ALA A 88 13.76 12.27 -16.46
CA ALA A 88 14.84 11.27 -16.34
C ALA A 88 14.37 9.98 -17.03
N MET A 89 15.24 9.36 -17.82
CA MET A 89 14.91 8.16 -18.58
C MET A 89 15.83 7.02 -18.18
N LEU A 90 15.25 5.84 -17.93
CA LEU A 90 15.95 4.59 -17.67
C LEU A 90 15.66 3.63 -18.82
N SER A 91 16.72 3.09 -19.44
CA SER A 91 16.60 2.13 -20.54
C SER A 91 17.52 0.92 -20.40
N GLU A 92 18.45 0.95 -19.44
CA GLU A 92 19.36 -0.16 -19.18
C GLU A 92 18.82 -1.02 -18.05
N PHE A 93 18.42 -2.24 -18.41
CA PHE A 93 17.87 -3.22 -17.48
C PHE A 93 18.58 -4.56 -17.62
N VAL A 94 18.68 -5.28 -16.50
CA VAL A 94 19.26 -6.62 -16.44
C VAL A 94 18.27 -7.61 -15.85
N GLN A 95 18.43 -8.88 -16.19
CA GLN A 95 17.66 -9.96 -15.58
C GLN A 95 18.12 -10.18 -14.14
N GLN A 96 17.15 -10.29 -13.24
CA GLN A 96 17.32 -10.88 -11.91
C GLN A 96 17.05 -12.38 -11.97
N SER A 97 16.06 -12.79 -12.77
CA SER A 97 15.67 -14.18 -13.04
C SER A 97 15.32 -14.29 -14.53
N PRO A 98 15.62 -15.41 -15.21
CA PRO A 98 16.26 -16.63 -14.71
C PRO A 98 17.79 -16.52 -14.55
N LEU A 99 18.45 -15.62 -15.28
CA LEU A 99 19.90 -15.49 -15.32
C LEU A 99 20.34 -14.14 -14.74
N ASP A 100 20.80 -14.17 -13.49
CA ASP A 100 21.27 -13.00 -12.76
C ASP A 100 22.33 -12.20 -13.57
N GLY A 101 22.06 -10.91 -13.79
CA GLY A 101 22.93 -9.97 -14.50
C GLY A 101 22.95 -10.08 -16.03
N ALA A 102 22.20 -11.01 -16.64
CA ALA A 102 22.10 -11.09 -18.10
C ALA A 102 21.33 -9.87 -18.66
N PRO A 103 21.56 -9.47 -19.94
CA PRO A 103 20.75 -8.42 -20.57
C PRO A 103 19.26 -8.78 -20.57
N ALA A 104 18.37 -7.80 -20.34
CA ALA A 104 16.93 -7.97 -20.46
C ALA A 104 16.56 -8.50 -21.86
N THR A 105 15.59 -9.41 -21.96
CA THR A 105 15.18 -9.96 -23.26
C THR A 105 14.12 -9.14 -23.97
N GLU A 106 13.55 -8.14 -23.31
CA GLU A 106 12.57 -7.20 -23.84
C GLU A 106 12.97 -5.76 -23.47
N GLU A 107 12.96 -4.86 -24.45
CA GLU A 107 13.31 -3.46 -24.22
C GLU A 107 12.28 -2.81 -23.27
N THR A 108 12.78 -1.99 -22.35
CA THR A 108 12.00 -1.34 -21.29
C THR A 108 12.50 0.09 -21.15
N GLU A 109 11.61 1.06 -21.31
CA GLU A 109 11.91 2.48 -21.12
C GLU A 109 11.03 3.04 -20.00
N ILE A 110 11.66 3.69 -19.02
CA ILE A 110 10.96 4.31 -17.88
C ILE A 110 11.31 5.78 -17.81
N TYR A 111 10.30 6.62 -17.71
CA TYR A 111 10.43 8.06 -17.59
C TYR A 111 9.97 8.49 -16.20
N ILE A 112 10.74 9.36 -15.54
CA ILE A 112 10.46 9.77 -14.17
C ILE A 112 10.55 11.29 -14.06
N SER A 113 9.50 11.88 -13.50
CA SER A 113 9.39 13.32 -13.22
C SER A 113 8.64 13.52 -11.91
N TYR A 114 8.60 14.73 -11.38
CA TYR A 114 7.84 15.04 -10.17
C TYR A 114 7.41 16.51 -10.14
N ASP A 115 6.35 16.83 -9.40
CA ASP A 115 6.00 18.21 -9.05
C ASP A 115 5.97 18.40 -7.53
N SER A 116 5.28 19.40 -6.99
CA SER A 116 5.15 19.54 -5.53
C SER A 116 4.35 18.42 -4.88
N ASP A 117 3.39 17.84 -5.58
CA ASP A 117 2.31 17.04 -5.00
C ASP A 117 2.36 15.56 -5.42
N HIS A 118 3.01 15.24 -6.55
CA HIS A 118 3.10 13.90 -7.11
C HIS A 118 4.50 13.58 -7.62
N ILE A 119 4.82 12.29 -7.58
CA ILE A 119 5.84 11.69 -8.44
C ILE A 119 5.15 10.99 -9.62
N TYR A 120 5.72 11.14 -10.81
CA TYR A 120 5.19 10.64 -12.06
C TYR A 120 6.13 9.61 -12.68
N PHE A 121 5.55 8.53 -13.15
CA PHE A 121 6.23 7.51 -13.93
C PHE A 121 5.51 7.31 -15.25
N ALA A 122 6.25 7.19 -16.34
CA ALA A 122 5.73 6.62 -17.58
C ALA A 122 6.59 5.43 -18.01
N PHE A 123 5.94 4.47 -18.65
CA PHE A 123 6.50 3.19 -19.01
C PHE A 123 6.24 2.95 -20.48
N TYR A 124 7.27 2.54 -21.23
CA TYR A 124 7.11 1.93 -22.54
C TYR A 124 7.76 0.54 -22.49
N LEU A 125 6.90 -0.48 -22.49
CA LEU A 125 7.29 -1.86 -22.33
C LEU A 125 7.16 -2.59 -23.67
N HIS A 126 8.28 -2.78 -24.34
CA HIS A 126 8.32 -3.44 -25.64
C HIS A 126 8.21 -4.96 -25.49
N TYR A 127 7.63 -5.60 -26.49
CA TYR A 127 7.55 -7.04 -26.67
C TYR A 127 7.94 -7.38 -28.11
N SER A 128 9.04 -8.10 -28.28
CA SER A 128 9.48 -8.65 -29.56
C SER A 128 8.42 -9.55 -30.22
N ASP A 129 7.60 -10.21 -29.39
CA ASP A 129 6.38 -10.91 -29.77
C ASP A 129 5.24 -10.50 -28.80
N PRO A 130 4.36 -9.56 -29.18
CA PRO A 130 3.26 -9.11 -28.33
C PRO A 130 2.29 -10.23 -27.90
N SER A 131 2.28 -11.38 -28.58
CA SER A 131 1.38 -12.50 -28.23
C SER A 131 1.76 -13.21 -26.93
N ILE A 132 2.98 -12.99 -26.42
CA ILE A 132 3.44 -13.58 -25.15
C ILE A 132 3.00 -12.75 -23.93
N MET A 133 2.58 -11.50 -24.15
CA MET A 133 2.17 -10.58 -23.08
C MET A 133 0.98 -11.17 -22.33
N ARG A 134 1.10 -11.28 -21.00
CA ARG A 134 0.01 -11.72 -20.14
C ARG A 134 -0.60 -10.53 -19.43
N ALA A 135 -1.87 -10.26 -19.71
CA ALA A 135 -2.64 -9.25 -19.01
C ALA A 135 -4.10 -9.70 -18.94
N SER A 136 -4.70 -9.55 -17.77
CA SER A 136 -6.07 -9.94 -17.44
C SER A 136 -6.80 -8.74 -16.86
N ARG A 137 -8.14 -8.71 -17.00
CA ARG A 137 -8.98 -7.73 -16.30
C ARG A 137 -9.53 -8.38 -15.05
N VAL A 138 -8.82 -8.19 -13.95
CA VAL A 138 -9.14 -8.72 -12.64
C VAL A 138 -9.28 -7.55 -11.65
N ASP A 139 -9.68 -7.87 -10.43
CA ASP A 139 -9.78 -6.86 -9.37
C ASP A 139 -8.39 -6.35 -9.00
N ARG A 140 -8.32 -5.14 -8.42
CA ARG A 140 -7.08 -4.55 -7.88
C ARG A 140 -6.34 -5.57 -7.01
N ASP A 141 -5.01 -5.57 -7.06
CA ASP A 141 -4.14 -6.45 -6.27
C ASP A 141 -4.26 -7.96 -6.57
N THR A 142 -5.05 -8.36 -7.58
CA THR A 142 -5.26 -9.78 -7.93
C THR A 142 -4.51 -10.25 -9.18
N ALA A 143 -3.71 -9.38 -9.81
CA ALA A 143 -3.05 -9.61 -11.10
C ALA A 143 -1.70 -10.38 -11.05
N TRP A 144 -1.43 -11.18 -10.00
CA TRP A 144 -0.11 -11.80 -9.75
C TRP A 144 0.34 -12.84 -10.79
N GLN A 145 -0.56 -13.26 -11.69
CA GLN A 145 -0.25 -14.16 -12.81
C GLN A 145 -0.02 -13.44 -14.15
N ASP A 146 -0.15 -12.11 -14.17
CA ASP A 146 0.07 -11.26 -15.34
C ASP A 146 1.50 -10.72 -15.38
N ASP A 147 1.86 -10.14 -16.53
CA ASP A 147 3.06 -9.33 -16.65
C ASP A 147 2.82 -7.99 -15.92
N LEU A 148 3.60 -7.74 -14.88
CA LEU A 148 3.50 -6.55 -14.03
C LEU A 148 4.71 -5.65 -14.21
N MET A 149 4.47 -4.35 -14.18
CA MET A 149 5.50 -3.34 -14.02
C MET A 149 5.35 -2.71 -12.65
N THR A 150 6.36 -2.86 -11.81
CA THR A 150 6.32 -2.48 -10.40
C THR A 150 7.39 -1.45 -10.08
N VAL A 151 6.96 -0.38 -9.41
CA VAL A 151 7.78 0.67 -8.83
C VAL A 151 7.94 0.39 -7.33
N TYR A 152 9.18 0.33 -6.85
CA TYR A 152 9.49 0.15 -5.44
C TYR A 152 10.15 1.40 -4.85
N LEU A 153 9.67 1.84 -3.69
CA LEU A 153 10.12 3.05 -3.00
C LEU A 153 10.40 2.80 -1.51
N ASP A 154 11.67 2.88 -1.11
CA ASP A 154 12.09 3.05 0.29
C ASP A 154 12.36 4.53 0.53
N THR A 155 11.36 5.23 1.06
CA THR A 155 11.39 6.70 1.19
C THR A 155 12.26 7.20 2.35
N PHE A 156 12.56 6.34 3.33
CA PHE A 156 13.40 6.67 4.49
C PHE A 156 14.86 6.26 4.29
N MET A 157 15.13 5.43 3.28
CA MET A 157 16.46 4.89 2.97
C MET A 157 17.04 4.10 4.15
N ASP A 158 16.17 3.51 4.95
CA ASP A 158 16.50 2.73 6.16
C ASP A 158 16.31 1.22 5.95
N GLN A 159 15.89 0.82 4.74
CA GLN A 159 15.71 -0.57 4.34
C GLN A 159 14.76 -1.35 5.26
N GLN A 160 13.83 -0.65 5.94
CA GLN A 160 12.86 -1.28 6.83
C GLN A 160 11.50 -1.45 6.17
N VAL A 161 11.07 -0.44 5.41
CA VAL A 161 9.77 -0.39 4.77
C VAL A 161 9.95 0.06 3.32
N CYS A 162 9.32 -0.66 2.40
CA CYS A 162 9.28 -0.33 1.00
C CYS A 162 7.83 -0.36 0.52
N TYR A 163 7.42 0.65 -0.23
CA TYR A 163 6.14 0.70 -0.92
C TYR A 163 6.30 0.11 -2.32
N ASP A 164 5.36 -0.72 -2.74
CA ASP A 164 5.26 -1.14 -4.14
C ASP A 164 3.98 -0.60 -4.79
N PHE A 165 4.11 -0.22 -6.05
CA PHE A 165 3.00 0.21 -6.90
C PHE A 165 3.18 -0.47 -8.25
N ASP A 166 2.17 -1.20 -8.70
CA ASP A 166 2.23 -1.93 -9.95
C ASP A 166 0.98 -1.77 -10.81
N LEU A 167 1.17 -2.08 -12.09
CA LEU A 167 0.10 -2.16 -13.07
C LEU A 167 0.38 -3.22 -14.12
N ASN A 168 -0.67 -3.76 -14.71
CA ASN A 168 -0.60 -4.61 -15.90
C ASN A 168 -0.96 -3.85 -17.19
N GLY A 169 -0.84 -4.52 -18.34
CA GLY A 169 -1.18 -3.97 -19.66
C GLY A 169 -2.65 -3.54 -19.84
N TYR A 170 -3.56 -3.91 -18.94
CA TYR A 170 -4.96 -3.49 -18.95
C TYR A 170 -5.32 -2.50 -17.84
N ASN A 171 -4.31 -1.84 -17.25
CA ASN A 171 -4.47 -0.84 -16.20
C ASN A 171 -5.10 -1.41 -14.91
N VAL A 172 -4.93 -2.69 -14.63
CA VAL A 172 -5.23 -3.24 -13.30
C VAL A 172 -4.12 -2.78 -12.37
N GLN A 173 -4.50 -2.03 -11.33
CA GLN A 173 -3.60 -1.48 -10.33
C GLN A 173 -3.28 -2.53 -9.25
N GLY A 174 -2.11 -2.40 -8.65
CA GLY A 174 -1.77 -3.02 -7.39
C GLY A 174 -0.88 -2.12 -6.55
N ASP A 175 -0.95 -2.27 -5.23
CA ASP A 175 -0.06 -1.62 -4.28
C ASP A 175 0.09 -2.42 -3.00
N GLY A 176 1.08 -2.06 -2.20
CA GLY A 176 1.35 -2.76 -0.96
C GLY A 176 2.56 -2.24 -0.21
N ILE A 177 2.76 -2.85 0.95
CA ILE A 177 3.90 -2.58 1.83
C ILE A 177 4.73 -3.83 2.00
N ILE A 178 6.04 -3.66 1.93
CA ILE A 178 7.03 -4.70 2.19
C ILE A 178 7.81 -4.30 3.43
N ASN A 179 7.81 -5.19 4.43
CA ASN A 179 8.58 -5.02 5.65
C ASN A 179 9.85 -5.90 5.61
N ALA A 180 10.97 -5.38 6.12
CA ALA A 180 12.21 -6.13 6.26
C ALA A 180 12.03 -7.42 7.09
N SER A 181 11.14 -7.40 8.08
CA SER A 181 10.79 -8.57 8.92
C SER A 181 10.09 -9.69 8.14
N GLN A 182 9.41 -9.35 7.05
CA GLN A 182 8.52 -10.24 6.28
C GLN A 182 9.15 -10.73 4.97
N THR A 183 10.47 -10.90 4.91
CA THR A 183 11.14 -11.48 3.73
C THR A 183 10.87 -12.98 3.59
N ARG A 184 9.62 -13.35 3.33
CA ARG A 184 9.20 -14.65 2.80
C ARG A 184 9.08 -14.50 1.29
N GLY A 185 9.79 -15.31 0.50
CA GLY A 185 9.44 -15.48 -0.92
C GLY A 185 10.50 -15.26 -1.99
N GLY A 186 11.80 -15.27 -1.66
CA GLY A 186 12.86 -15.21 -2.67
C GLY A 186 13.46 -13.81 -2.86
N PRO A 187 14.19 -13.56 -3.96
CA PRO A 187 14.95 -12.32 -4.15
C PRO A 187 14.10 -11.05 -4.23
N ILE A 188 12.89 -11.17 -4.79
CA ILE A 188 11.89 -10.09 -4.86
C ILE A 188 10.76 -10.48 -3.90
N PRO A 189 10.54 -9.71 -2.81
CA PRO A 189 9.58 -10.06 -1.77
C PRO A 189 8.14 -9.79 -2.22
N VAL A 190 7.21 -10.52 -1.60
CA VAL A 190 5.76 -10.29 -1.79
C VAL A 190 5.33 -9.16 -0.86
N ALA A 191 4.58 -8.20 -1.39
CA ALA A 191 4.01 -7.11 -0.61
C ALA A 191 2.71 -7.52 0.11
N ASP A 192 2.46 -6.91 1.26
CA ASP A 192 1.15 -6.94 1.91
C ASP A 192 0.19 -6.01 1.14
N ARG A 193 -0.76 -6.64 0.44
CA ARG A 193 -1.79 -6.00 -0.39
C ARG A 193 -3.01 -5.51 0.41
N SER A 194 -2.98 -5.59 1.74
CA SER A 194 -4.06 -5.04 2.58
C SER A 194 -3.96 -3.52 2.74
N TRP A 195 -2.79 -2.95 2.45
CA TRP A 195 -2.60 -1.52 2.37
C TRP A 195 -3.17 -1.00 1.04
N GLU A 196 -3.92 0.10 1.10
CA GLU A 196 -4.61 0.67 -0.06
C GLU A 196 -4.21 2.14 -0.24
N ALA A 197 -3.43 2.41 -1.26
CA ALA A 197 -2.97 3.73 -1.63
C ALA A 197 -3.88 4.39 -2.67
N LEU A 198 -3.97 5.72 -2.61
CA LEU A 198 -4.54 6.48 -3.71
C LEU A 198 -3.45 6.79 -4.74
N PHE A 199 -3.58 6.31 -5.97
CA PHE A 199 -2.76 6.73 -7.10
C PHE A 199 -3.56 6.66 -8.41
N TYR A 200 -3.08 7.35 -9.43
CA TYR A 200 -3.74 7.42 -10.74
C TYR A 200 -2.88 6.70 -11.76
N SER A 201 -3.51 5.97 -12.69
CA SER A 201 -2.81 5.31 -13.79
C SER A 201 -3.64 5.25 -15.07
N GLY A 202 -2.94 5.22 -16.20
CA GLY A 202 -3.50 5.05 -17.54
C GLY A 202 -2.61 4.12 -18.36
N THR A 203 -3.19 3.24 -19.16
CA THR A 203 -2.44 2.27 -19.97
C THR A 203 -3.03 2.21 -21.38
N GLN A 204 -2.16 2.12 -22.39
CA GLN A 204 -2.52 1.93 -23.79
C GLN A 204 -1.73 0.77 -24.39
N ILE A 205 -2.44 -0.21 -24.96
CA ILE A 205 -1.80 -1.25 -25.79
C ILE A 205 -1.38 -0.62 -27.12
N VAL A 206 -0.13 -0.86 -27.52
CA VAL A 206 0.46 -0.39 -28.78
C VAL A 206 0.93 -1.58 -29.62
N GLU A 207 1.41 -1.33 -30.84
CA GLU A 207 1.75 -2.41 -31.79
C GLU A 207 2.83 -3.36 -31.26
N ASP A 208 3.84 -2.82 -30.57
CA ASP A 208 5.02 -3.54 -30.11
C ASP A 208 5.05 -3.71 -28.58
N GLY A 209 3.92 -3.59 -27.89
CA GLY A 209 3.85 -3.75 -26.44
C GLY A 209 2.75 -2.90 -25.80
N TYR A 210 3.07 -2.25 -24.68
CA TYR A 210 2.15 -1.29 -24.06
C TYR A 210 2.89 -0.10 -23.45
N THR A 211 2.16 1.00 -23.36
CA THR A 211 2.55 2.21 -22.67
C THR A 211 1.68 2.42 -21.45
N ALA A 212 2.24 2.96 -20.38
CA ALA A 212 1.49 3.29 -19.18
C ALA A 212 2.03 4.55 -18.51
N GLU A 213 1.19 5.20 -17.73
CA GLU A 213 1.52 6.35 -16.91
C GLU A 213 0.95 6.14 -15.50
N MET A 214 1.68 6.65 -14.51
CA MET A 214 1.33 6.56 -13.10
C MET A 214 1.64 7.90 -12.43
N ALA A 215 0.67 8.45 -11.69
CA ALA A 215 0.85 9.58 -10.80
C ALA A 215 0.60 9.14 -9.36
N ILE A 216 1.64 9.18 -8.53
CA ILE A 216 1.55 8.82 -7.12
C ILE A 216 1.62 10.10 -6.28
N PRO A 217 0.51 10.52 -5.64
CA PRO A 217 0.53 11.64 -4.73
C PRO A 217 1.48 11.38 -3.54
N PHE A 218 2.33 12.34 -3.18
CA PHE A 218 3.21 12.21 -1.99
C PHE A 218 2.43 12.05 -0.69
N LYS A 219 1.18 12.48 -0.68
CA LYS A 219 0.26 12.35 0.44
C LYS A 219 -0.23 10.91 0.66
N SER A 220 0.01 9.99 -0.29
CA SER A 220 -0.44 8.60 -0.25
C SER A 220 0.49 7.68 0.55
N PHE A 221 1.73 8.09 0.79
CA PHE A 221 2.72 7.31 1.53
C PHE A 221 3.58 8.20 2.43
N ARG A 222 4.29 7.61 3.40
CA ARG A 222 5.09 8.38 4.36
C ARG A 222 6.48 8.65 3.79
N TYR A 223 7.04 9.82 4.10
CA TYR A 223 8.39 10.18 3.69
C TYR A 223 9.00 11.21 4.66
N PRO A 224 10.34 11.30 4.78
CA PRO A 224 10.99 12.22 5.70
C PRO A 224 10.78 13.67 5.28
N GLN A 225 10.42 14.52 6.22
CA GLN A 225 10.36 15.96 5.99
C GLN A 225 11.77 16.52 5.80
N GLN A 226 12.01 17.22 4.70
CA GLN A 226 13.28 17.92 4.42
C GLN A 226 13.10 19.44 4.53
N PRO A 227 14.14 20.18 4.93
CA PRO A 227 14.15 21.63 4.78
C PRO A 227 14.02 22.04 3.30
N PRO A 228 13.46 23.23 3.01
CA PRO A 228 13.36 23.70 1.63
C PRO A 228 14.71 23.72 0.90
N GLY A 229 14.71 23.28 -0.35
CA GLY A 229 15.90 23.13 -1.20
C GLY A 229 16.85 21.99 -0.83
N VAL A 230 16.57 21.19 0.21
CA VAL A 230 17.34 19.98 0.52
C VAL A 230 16.75 18.80 -0.25
N GLU A 231 17.61 18.08 -0.98
CA GLU A 231 17.19 16.93 -1.78
C GLU A 231 16.77 15.73 -0.93
N HIS A 232 15.63 15.14 -1.29
CA HIS A 232 15.26 13.81 -0.86
C HIS A 232 16.13 12.76 -1.58
N ARG A 233 16.43 11.67 -0.86
CA ARG A 233 17.08 10.48 -1.38
C ARG A 233 16.26 9.28 -0.95
N TRP A 234 15.75 8.54 -1.92
CA TRP A 234 14.93 7.35 -1.68
C TRP A 234 15.61 6.13 -2.27
N GLY A 235 15.50 4.98 -1.61
CA GLY A 235 15.77 3.70 -2.23
C GLY A 235 14.76 3.48 -3.35
N PHE A 236 15.24 3.10 -4.53
CA PHE A 236 14.40 2.98 -5.71
C PHE A 236 14.76 1.76 -6.55
N GLN A 237 13.74 1.04 -7.01
CA GLN A 237 13.88 -0.11 -7.90
C GLN A 237 12.67 -0.19 -8.83
N ILE A 238 12.93 -0.69 -10.03
CA ILE A 238 11.90 -1.10 -10.99
C ILE A 238 12.02 -2.61 -11.16
N VAL A 239 10.88 -3.30 -11.17
CA VAL A 239 10.82 -4.71 -11.58
C VAL A 239 9.77 -4.82 -12.67
N ARG A 240 10.17 -5.38 -13.81
CA ARG A 240 9.24 -5.87 -14.84
C ARG A 240 9.19 -7.38 -14.77
N GLU A 241 8.00 -7.93 -14.56
CA GLU A 241 7.76 -9.37 -14.61
C GLU A 241 7.21 -9.76 -15.99
N ILE A 242 7.85 -10.73 -16.64
CA ILE A 242 7.46 -11.24 -17.96
C ILE A 242 7.19 -12.75 -17.81
N LYS A 243 5.94 -13.07 -17.47
CA LYS A 243 5.51 -14.44 -17.15
C LYS A 243 5.60 -15.36 -18.37
N GLY A 244 5.43 -14.80 -19.58
CA GLY A 244 5.58 -15.51 -20.86
C GLY A 244 7.00 -16.06 -21.13
N LYS A 245 8.04 -15.51 -20.48
CA LYS A 245 9.45 -15.89 -20.67
C LYS A 245 10.05 -16.60 -19.46
N ASN A 246 9.42 -17.70 -19.04
CA ASN A 246 9.89 -18.49 -17.88
C ASN A 246 9.98 -17.65 -16.58
N GLN A 247 8.99 -16.77 -16.37
CA GLN A 247 8.96 -15.84 -15.23
C GLN A 247 10.25 -15.00 -15.16
N GLU A 248 10.59 -14.37 -16.29
CA GLU A 248 11.72 -13.45 -16.35
C GLU A 248 11.39 -12.21 -15.54
N ASN A 249 12.29 -11.86 -14.62
CA ASN A 249 12.23 -10.62 -13.85
C ASN A 249 13.37 -9.73 -14.29
N VAL A 250 13.03 -8.54 -14.74
CA VAL A 250 13.96 -7.53 -15.25
C VAL A 250 14.01 -6.38 -14.26
N VAL A 251 15.21 -5.95 -13.88
CA VAL A 251 15.44 -4.95 -12.83
C VAL A 251 16.33 -3.81 -13.32
N TRP A 252 16.09 -2.60 -12.80
CA TRP A 252 16.91 -1.44 -13.10
C TRP A 252 18.22 -1.45 -12.30
N ALA A 253 18.13 -1.51 -10.98
CA ALA A 253 19.28 -1.69 -10.12
C ALA A 253 19.66 -3.18 -10.07
N PRO A 254 20.84 -3.58 -10.59
CA PRO A 254 21.25 -4.97 -10.58
C PRO A 254 21.27 -5.53 -9.15
N MET A 255 20.69 -6.71 -8.97
CA MET A 255 20.62 -7.38 -7.67
C MET A 255 20.93 -8.85 -7.80
N SER A 256 21.64 -9.38 -6.82
CA SER A 256 22.01 -10.78 -6.77
C SER A 256 21.04 -11.60 -5.94
N ARG A 257 20.77 -12.81 -6.43
CA ARG A 257 19.97 -13.83 -5.73
C ARG A 257 20.66 -14.39 -4.49
N ASP A 258 21.98 -14.23 -4.40
CA ASP A 258 22.79 -14.70 -3.26
C ASP A 258 22.72 -13.76 -2.05
N VAL A 259 22.19 -12.54 -2.24
CA VAL A 259 22.02 -11.55 -1.17
C VAL A 259 20.56 -11.56 -0.70
N GLN A 260 20.34 -11.96 0.55
CA GLN A 260 19.00 -12.03 1.16
C GLN A 260 18.51 -10.66 1.68
N SER A 261 18.59 -9.64 0.84
CA SER A 261 17.95 -8.35 1.11
C SER A 261 17.65 -7.62 -0.19
N PHE A 262 16.37 -7.40 -0.47
CA PHE A 262 15.92 -6.65 -1.64
C PHE A 262 16.21 -5.16 -1.49
N MET A 263 15.85 -4.57 -0.34
CA MET A 263 16.00 -3.14 -0.07
C MET A 263 17.48 -2.71 -0.01
N ALA A 264 18.36 -3.60 0.47
CA ALA A 264 19.82 -3.37 0.46
C ALA A 264 20.44 -3.34 -0.95
N GLN A 265 19.70 -3.73 -1.98
CA GLN A 265 20.18 -3.78 -3.36
C GLN A 265 19.50 -2.75 -4.27
N MET A 266 18.52 -2.00 -3.75
CA MET A 266 17.86 -0.93 -4.50
C MET A 266 18.84 0.20 -4.84
N GLY A 267 18.65 0.83 -5.99
CA GLY A 267 19.35 2.04 -6.39
C GLY A 267 18.87 3.27 -5.63
N VAL A 268 19.29 4.46 -6.06
CA VAL A 268 18.91 5.72 -5.39
C VAL A 268 18.18 6.65 -6.35
N LEU A 269 16.98 7.08 -5.97
CA LEU A 269 16.23 8.16 -6.58
C LEU A 269 16.54 9.47 -5.84
N GLU A 270 16.96 10.51 -6.58
CA GLU A 270 17.34 11.80 -6.01
C GLU A 270 16.95 12.99 -6.88
N GLY A 271 17.19 14.21 -6.40
CA GLY A 271 16.87 15.46 -7.11
C GLY A 271 15.47 16.00 -6.82
N MET A 272 14.71 15.30 -5.97
CA MET A 272 13.42 15.76 -5.46
C MET A 272 13.64 16.79 -4.34
N THR A 273 13.08 17.99 -4.48
CA THR A 273 13.12 19.05 -3.47
C THR A 273 11.73 19.65 -3.28
N ASP A 274 11.50 20.25 -2.11
CA ASP A 274 10.30 21.04 -1.83
C ASP A 274 8.97 20.28 -2.02
N LEU A 275 8.95 19.01 -1.59
CA LEU A 275 7.77 18.15 -1.64
C LEU A 275 6.68 18.63 -0.67
N SER A 276 5.42 18.47 -1.07
CA SER A 276 4.24 18.95 -0.34
C SER A 276 4.02 18.18 0.96
N THR A 277 4.31 18.82 2.09
CA THR A 277 4.04 18.31 3.44
C THR A 277 2.61 18.58 3.90
N SER A 278 1.66 18.70 2.96
CA SER A 278 0.26 19.03 3.22
C SER A 278 -0.31 18.20 4.38
N ARG A 279 -0.95 18.90 5.32
CA ARG A 279 -1.63 18.27 6.47
C ARG A 279 -2.87 17.55 5.96
N ASN A 280 -2.81 16.23 5.88
CA ASN A 280 -3.96 15.43 5.51
C ASN A 280 -4.90 15.35 6.72
N LEU A 281 -6.05 16.00 6.62
CA LEU A 281 -7.22 15.67 7.41
C LEU A 281 -8.16 14.85 6.51
N GLU A 282 -8.35 13.59 6.86
CA GLU A 282 -9.29 12.70 6.20
C GLU A 282 -10.38 12.32 7.19
N ILE A 283 -11.64 12.40 6.75
CA ILE A 283 -12.81 12.07 7.57
C ILE A 283 -13.66 11.10 6.77
N LEU A 284 -13.85 9.91 7.32
CA LEU A 284 -14.60 8.81 6.71
C LEU A 284 -15.82 8.51 7.59
N PRO A 285 -16.98 9.14 7.34
CA PRO A 285 -18.23 8.81 8.01
C PRO A 285 -18.81 7.50 7.44
N SER A 286 -19.42 6.69 8.30
CA SER A 286 -20.15 5.48 7.91
C SER A 286 -21.56 5.48 8.51
N PHE A 287 -22.48 4.84 7.80
CA PHE A 287 -23.85 4.66 8.25
C PHE A 287 -24.39 3.33 7.74
N THR A 288 -24.83 2.49 8.67
CA THR A 288 -25.38 1.15 8.41
C THR A 288 -26.77 1.05 9.01
N ALA A 289 -27.69 0.34 8.37
CA ALA A 289 -29.00 0.07 8.95
C ALA A 289 -29.42 -1.36 8.67
N ILE A 290 -29.64 -2.15 9.73
CA ILE A 290 -30.10 -3.53 9.61
C ILE A 290 -31.59 -3.57 9.93
N GLN A 291 -32.37 -4.23 9.07
CA GLN A 291 -33.79 -4.45 9.29
C GLN A 291 -34.04 -5.91 9.64
N TYR A 292 -34.50 -6.16 10.86
CA TYR A 292 -34.86 -7.50 11.29
C TYR A 292 -36.29 -7.79 10.88
N SER A 293 -36.48 -8.83 10.07
CA SER A 293 -37.80 -9.35 9.75
C SER A 293 -37.90 -10.79 10.24
N SER A 294 -39.02 -11.13 10.84
CA SER A 294 -39.30 -12.50 11.27
C SER A 294 -40.73 -12.86 10.90
N ILE A 295 -40.95 -14.13 10.63
CA ILE A 295 -42.31 -14.66 10.53
C ILE A 295 -42.81 -14.86 11.96
N ASP A 296 -43.95 -14.25 12.27
CA ASP A 296 -44.65 -14.48 13.52
C ASP A 296 -45.13 -15.94 13.57
N SER A 297 -44.72 -16.66 14.61
CA SER A 297 -44.97 -18.10 14.71
C SER A 297 -46.44 -18.45 15.02
N GLU A 298 -47.26 -17.49 15.43
CA GLU A 298 -48.67 -17.69 15.77
C GLU A 298 -49.60 -17.27 14.63
N THR A 299 -49.27 -16.19 13.92
CA THR A 299 -50.11 -15.63 12.85
C THR A 299 -49.63 -15.98 11.45
N GLY A 300 -48.35 -16.32 11.27
CA GLY A 300 -47.74 -16.57 9.96
C GLY A 300 -47.45 -15.29 9.16
N ASP A 301 -47.73 -14.12 9.73
CA ASP A 301 -47.51 -12.83 9.08
C ASP A 301 -46.03 -12.45 9.12
N PHE A 302 -45.59 -11.73 8.09
CA PHE A 302 -44.29 -11.06 8.09
C PHE A 302 -44.35 -9.87 9.05
N VAL A 303 -43.65 -9.99 10.17
CA VAL A 303 -43.56 -8.91 11.16
C VAL A 303 -42.18 -8.26 11.05
N ASN A 304 -42.21 -6.97 10.74
CA ASN A 304 -41.04 -6.11 10.76
C ASN A 304 -40.67 -5.82 12.22
N ARG A 305 -39.52 -6.29 12.69
CA ARG A 305 -39.10 -6.19 14.10
C ARG A 305 -38.33 -4.91 14.43
N GLY A 306 -38.22 -3.98 13.48
CA GLY A 306 -37.56 -2.69 13.66
C GLY A 306 -36.29 -2.57 12.83
N THR A 307 -35.82 -1.33 12.73
CA THR A 307 -34.59 -0.96 12.04
C THR A 307 -33.56 -0.59 13.10
N ASP A 308 -32.35 -1.10 12.96
CA ASP A 308 -31.20 -0.84 13.83
C ASP A 308 -30.16 -0.01 13.06
N PRO A 309 -30.21 1.34 13.19
CA PRO A 309 -29.26 2.22 12.54
C PRO A 309 -27.99 2.38 13.39
N GLU A 310 -26.85 2.19 12.75
CA GLU A 310 -25.52 2.40 13.32
C GLU A 310 -24.81 3.48 12.51
N GLY A 311 -24.07 4.34 13.20
CA GLY A 311 -23.23 5.37 12.59
C GLY A 311 -21.82 5.27 13.13
N GLY A 312 -20.85 5.56 12.28
CA GLY A 312 -19.44 5.54 12.60
C GLY A 312 -18.69 6.69 11.97
N VAL A 313 -17.49 6.96 12.47
CA VAL A 313 -16.58 7.93 11.87
C VAL A 313 -15.14 7.54 12.14
N ASN A 314 -14.32 7.57 11.09
CA ASN A 314 -12.87 7.55 11.21
C ASN A 314 -12.31 8.93 10.84
N VAL A 315 -11.32 9.38 11.60
CA VAL A 315 -10.62 10.64 11.36
C VAL A 315 -9.12 10.35 11.36
N LYS A 316 -8.44 10.71 10.28
CA LYS A 316 -6.98 10.61 10.13
C LYS A 316 -6.40 12.00 10.00
N TYR A 317 -5.38 12.28 10.80
CA TYR A 317 -4.69 13.57 10.86
C TYR A 317 -3.19 13.40 10.74
N GLY A 318 -2.63 13.78 9.58
CA GLY A 318 -1.19 13.85 9.35
C GLY A 318 -0.58 15.04 10.10
N ILE A 319 0.09 14.76 11.23
CA ILE A 319 0.81 15.77 12.02
C ILE A 319 2.04 16.25 11.24
N THR A 320 2.76 15.31 10.63
CA THR A 320 3.86 15.52 9.68
C THR A 320 3.76 14.49 8.54
N SER A 321 4.61 14.58 7.50
CA SER A 321 4.67 13.58 6.41
C SER A 321 5.08 12.17 6.87
N ASN A 322 5.51 12.03 8.12
CA ASN A 322 5.95 10.79 8.73
C ASN A 322 5.30 10.51 10.10
N LEU A 323 4.28 11.28 10.53
CA LEU A 323 3.57 11.05 11.79
C LEU A 323 2.08 11.31 11.62
N THR A 324 1.27 10.28 11.90
CA THR A 324 -0.18 10.26 11.71
C THR A 324 -0.87 9.98 13.04
N ALA A 325 -1.97 10.70 13.30
CA ALA A 325 -2.91 10.39 14.37
C ALA A 325 -4.24 9.94 13.77
N ASP A 326 -4.71 8.76 14.15
CA ASP A 326 -5.98 8.17 13.73
C ASP A 326 -6.94 8.09 14.93
N PHE A 327 -8.20 8.41 14.69
CA PHE A 327 -9.28 8.32 15.65
C PHE A 327 -10.45 7.59 15.02
N THR A 328 -11.12 6.76 15.79
CA THR A 328 -12.34 6.08 15.37
C THR A 328 -13.41 6.17 16.45
N GLY A 329 -14.64 6.39 16.03
CA GLY A 329 -15.84 6.17 16.82
C GLY A 329 -16.75 5.23 16.04
N ASN A 330 -16.99 4.05 16.59
CA ASN A 330 -17.74 2.94 16.00
C ASN A 330 -17.28 2.63 14.56
N PRO A 331 -16.06 2.06 14.37
CA PRO A 331 -15.53 1.81 13.05
C PRO A 331 -16.43 0.85 12.27
N ASP A 332 -16.57 1.12 10.98
CA ASP A 332 -17.37 0.26 10.10
C ASP A 332 -16.73 -1.12 9.93
N PHE A 333 -17.43 -2.16 10.37
CA PHE A 333 -17.06 -3.57 10.15
C PHE A 333 -17.83 -4.23 9.02
N SER A 334 -18.77 -3.52 8.38
CA SER A 334 -19.60 -4.07 7.30
C SER A 334 -18.83 -4.30 6.00
N GLN A 335 -17.64 -3.70 5.89
CA GLN A 335 -16.74 -3.84 4.73
C GLN A 335 -15.76 -5.00 4.83
N ILE A 336 -15.73 -5.73 5.95
CA ILE A 336 -14.96 -6.97 6.02
C ILE A 336 -15.76 -8.00 5.22
N GLU A 337 -15.23 -8.44 4.08
CA GLU A 337 -15.76 -9.64 3.42
C GLU A 337 -15.87 -10.74 4.47
N SER A 338 -17.01 -11.44 4.51
CA SER A 338 -17.16 -12.60 5.40
C SER A 338 -15.93 -13.49 5.20
N ASP A 339 -15.09 -13.60 6.24
CA ASP A 339 -13.85 -14.36 6.14
C ASP A 339 -14.13 -15.71 5.49
N LEU A 340 -13.31 -16.10 4.52
CA LEU A 340 -13.41 -17.42 3.91
C LEU A 340 -13.40 -18.44 5.05
N PRO A 341 -14.46 -19.27 5.21
CA PRO A 341 -14.57 -20.18 6.33
C PRO A 341 -13.38 -21.14 6.30
N GLN A 342 -12.43 -20.96 7.21
CA GLN A 342 -11.32 -21.88 7.38
C GLN A 342 -11.78 -23.09 8.20
N ILE A 343 -11.18 -24.25 7.97
CA ILE A 343 -11.54 -25.49 8.66
C ILE A 343 -11.01 -25.42 10.11
N GLU A 344 -11.91 -25.13 11.04
CA GLU A 344 -11.65 -24.94 12.48
C GLU A 344 -11.39 -26.24 13.26
N VAL A 345 -11.48 -27.40 12.59
CA VAL A 345 -11.40 -28.69 13.29
C VAL A 345 -9.98 -28.96 13.78
N ASN A 346 -9.82 -29.02 15.11
CA ASN A 346 -8.62 -29.49 15.81
C ASN A 346 -7.38 -28.57 15.73
N GLN A 347 -7.58 -27.25 15.55
CA GLN A 347 -6.49 -26.28 15.67
C GLN A 347 -6.30 -25.84 17.14
N ARG A 348 -5.04 -25.82 17.61
CA ARG A 348 -4.67 -25.38 18.97
C ARG A 348 -4.26 -23.90 19.04
N PHE A 349 -4.37 -23.19 17.92
CA PHE A 349 -3.96 -21.81 17.74
C PHE A 349 -5.11 -21.05 17.07
N PRO A 350 -5.28 -19.74 17.35
CA PRO A 350 -6.26 -18.91 16.66
C PRO A 350 -5.96 -18.84 15.16
N LEU A 351 -7.00 -18.72 14.34
CA LEU A 351 -6.89 -18.48 12.90
C LEU A 351 -6.45 -17.03 12.68
N PHE A 352 -5.38 -16.84 11.91
CA PHE A 352 -4.91 -15.53 11.51
C PHE A 352 -5.60 -15.16 10.21
N PHE A 353 -6.47 -14.17 10.29
CA PHE A 353 -7.07 -13.55 9.12
C PHE A 353 -6.43 -12.18 8.88
N PRO A 354 -6.31 -11.73 7.62
CA PRO A 354 -5.77 -10.41 7.32
C PRO A 354 -6.64 -9.32 7.94
N GLU A 355 -6.05 -8.29 8.53
CA GLU A 355 -6.80 -7.12 8.96
C GLU A 355 -7.24 -6.34 7.71
N LEU A 356 -8.49 -5.87 7.68
CA LEU A 356 -9.04 -5.10 6.54
C LEU A 356 -9.70 -3.79 7.00
N ARG A 357 -9.76 -3.56 8.31
CA ARG A 357 -10.44 -2.40 8.87
C ARG A 357 -9.52 -1.17 8.77
N PRO A 358 -9.96 -0.06 8.17
CA PRO A 358 -9.10 1.11 7.93
C PRO A 358 -8.37 1.63 9.17
N PHE A 359 -9.06 1.70 10.31
CA PHE A 359 -8.45 2.15 11.57
C PHE A 359 -7.27 1.28 12.01
N PHE A 360 -7.25 -0.02 11.70
CA PHE A 360 -6.18 -0.93 12.11
C PHE A 360 -5.06 -1.04 11.08
N LEU A 361 -5.38 -0.90 9.79
CA LEU A 361 -4.43 -0.98 8.67
C LEU A 361 -3.36 0.11 8.68
N GLU A 362 -3.74 1.37 8.94
CA GLU A 362 -2.81 2.50 8.83
C GLU A 362 -1.63 2.38 9.81
N GLY A 363 -0.40 2.16 9.35
CA GLY A 363 0.72 2.00 10.29
C GLY A 363 0.73 0.66 11.03
N ALA A 364 0.00 -0.36 10.55
CA ALA A 364 0.02 -1.70 11.12
C ALA A 364 1.43 -2.30 11.14
N GLU A 365 2.23 -2.01 10.11
CA GLU A 365 3.61 -2.45 9.94
C GLU A 365 4.53 -2.00 11.09
N ILE A 366 4.16 -0.92 11.79
CA ILE A 366 4.90 -0.42 12.95
C ILE A 366 4.72 -1.33 14.16
N PHE A 367 3.58 -2.03 14.27
CA PHE A 367 3.28 -2.93 15.39
C PHE A 367 3.81 -4.34 15.19
N GLU A 368 4.27 -4.69 13.99
CA GLU A 368 4.89 -5.98 13.71
C GLU A 368 6.13 -6.19 14.57
N PHE A 369 6.23 -7.36 15.19
CA PHE A 369 7.30 -7.71 16.11
C PHE A 369 8.00 -8.98 15.63
N VAL A 370 9.33 -8.96 15.54
CA VAL A 370 10.10 -10.13 15.08
C VAL A 370 10.10 -11.18 16.19
N SER A 371 9.19 -12.16 16.12
CA SER A 371 9.04 -13.22 17.11
C SER A 371 8.46 -14.49 16.47
N PRO A 372 8.73 -15.68 17.03
CA PRO A 372 8.02 -16.91 16.66
C PRO A 372 6.51 -16.87 16.94
N VAL A 373 6.04 -15.91 17.74
CA VAL A 373 4.63 -15.69 18.08
C VAL A 373 4.25 -14.24 17.83
N ASP A 374 3.09 -14.03 17.20
CA ASP A 374 2.52 -12.69 16.99
C ASP A 374 2.02 -12.12 18.32
N LEU A 375 2.63 -11.02 18.75
CA LEU A 375 2.29 -10.36 20.02
C LEU A 375 1.14 -9.36 19.89
N VAL A 376 0.85 -8.93 18.66
CA VAL A 376 -0.24 -8.01 18.34
C VAL A 376 -1.11 -8.65 17.27
N HIS A 377 -2.37 -8.89 17.61
CA HIS A 377 -3.37 -9.36 16.65
C HIS A 377 -4.64 -8.52 16.82
N THR A 378 -4.82 -7.54 15.94
CA THR A 378 -5.89 -6.52 16.05
C THR A 378 -7.29 -7.10 15.92
N ARG A 379 -7.46 -8.26 15.27
CA ARG A 379 -8.76 -8.97 15.22
C ARG A 379 -9.23 -9.52 16.56
N THR A 380 -8.40 -9.49 17.60
CA THR A 380 -8.87 -9.72 18.98
C THR A 380 -9.70 -8.55 19.54
N LEU A 381 -9.60 -7.37 18.92
CA LEU A 381 -10.45 -6.21 19.18
C LEU A 381 -11.69 -6.35 18.32
N VAL A 382 -12.71 -7.03 18.85
CA VAL A 382 -13.83 -7.50 18.04
C VAL A 382 -14.79 -6.36 17.74
N ASP A 383 -15.08 -5.50 18.72
CA ASP A 383 -16.10 -4.46 18.62
C ASP A 383 -15.68 -3.17 19.34
N PRO A 384 -14.61 -2.50 18.86
CA PRO A 384 -14.17 -1.23 19.42
C PRO A 384 -15.21 -0.13 19.22
N ASN A 385 -15.72 0.46 20.31
CA ASN A 385 -16.60 1.63 20.26
C ASN A 385 -15.79 2.90 19.99
N VAL A 386 -14.63 3.06 20.62
CA VAL A 386 -13.71 4.17 20.34
C VAL A 386 -12.27 3.69 20.28
N GLY A 387 -11.47 4.36 19.46
CA GLY A 387 -10.05 4.09 19.33
C GLY A 387 -9.26 5.34 18.99
N ALA A 388 -8.04 5.40 19.49
CA ALA A 388 -7.06 6.41 19.11
C ALA A 388 -5.72 5.73 18.84
N LYS A 389 -5.04 6.17 17.79
CA LYS A 389 -3.76 5.62 17.37
C LYS A 389 -2.84 6.75 16.93
N LEU A 390 -1.57 6.65 17.28
CA LEU A 390 -0.51 7.55 16.86
C LEU A 390 0.64 6.71 16.32
N THR A 391 0.94 6.84 15.04
CA THR A 391 1.92 6.03 14.32
C THR A 391 2.82 6.89 13.47
N GLY A 392 4.10 6.57 13.45
CA GLY A 392 5.04 7.27 12.58
C GLY A 392 6.49 7.16 13.01
N LYS A 393 7.32 8.03 12.44
CA LYS A 393 8.75 8.11 12.67
C LYS A 393 9.15 9.54 13.06
N VAL A 394 9.91 9.66 14.15
CA VAL A 394 10.45 10.93 14.65
C VAL A 394 11.95 10.78 14.79
N GLY A 395 12.72 11.44 13.93
CA GLY A 395 14.16 11.21 13.82
C GLY A 395 14.45 9.74 13.49
N ASN A 396 15.27 9.09 14.31
CA ASN A 396 15.64 7.67 14.16
C ASN A 396 14.73 6.73 14.95
N THR A 397 13.58 7.20 15.43
CA THR A 397 12.67 6.39 16.24
C THR A 397 11.33 6.22 15.53
N THR A 398 10.98 4.99 15.21
CA THR A 398 9.63 4.62 14.77
C THR A 398 8.80 4.32 16.02
N LEU A 399 7.60 4.89 16.13
CA LEU A 399 6.72 4.75 17.28
C LEU A 399 5.29 4.45 16.84
N GLY A 400 4.63 3.59 17.61
CA GLY A 400 3.23 3.26 17.46
C GLY A 400 2.59 3.17 18.83
N VAL A 401 1.53 3.93 19.07
CA VAL A 401 0.70 3.82 20.27
C VAL A 401 -0.73 3.70 19.83
N MET A 402 -1.45 2.69 20.31
CA MET A 402 -2.86 2.48 20.03
C MET A 402 -3.59 2.20 21.33
N VAL A 403 -4.74 2.85 21.51
CA VAL A 403 -5.66 2.59 22.61
C VAL A 403 -7.06 2.39 22.05
N THR A 404 -7.77 1.39 22.56
CA THR A 404 -9.14 1.09 22.14
C THR A 404 -10.00 0.68 23.32
N ASP A 405 -11.29 0.96 23.21
CA ASP A 405 -12.34 0.55 24.14
C ASP A 405 -13.28 -0.42 23.41
N ASP A 406 -13.22 -1.70 23.77
CA ASP A 406 -13.87 -2.83 23.08
C ASP A 406 -15.10 -3.31 23.85
N GLU A 407 -16.27 -3.26 23.23
CA GLU A 407 -17.56 -3.63 23.85
C GLU A 407 -17.82 -5.13 23.82
N ALA A 408 -17.17 -5.88 22.91
CA ALA A 408 -17.48 -7.28 22.68
C ALA A 408 -17.48 -8.15 23.94
N PRO A 409 -16.52 -8.02 24.88
CA PRO A 409 -16.51 -8.83 26.10
C PRO A 409 -17.72 -8.61 27.04
N GLY A 410 -18.39 -7.46 26.90
CA GLY A 410 -19.57 -7.08 27.66
C GLY A 410 -20.91 -7.37 26.99
N LYS A 411 -20.93 -7.74 25.70
CA LYS A 411 -22.12 -8.18 24.96
C LYS A 411 -22.53 -9.60 25.39
N ARG A 412 -22.96 -9.74 26.65
CA ARG A 412 -23.38 -11.00 27.28
C ARG A 412 -24.91 -11.14 27.28
N ASP A 413 -25.41 -12.39 27.22
CA ASP A 413 -26.85 -12.65 27.19
C ASP A 413 -27.53 -12.47 28.56
N ASP A 414 -26.81 -12.69 29.67
CA ASP A 414 -27.34 -12.54 31.03
C ASP A 414 -27.05 -11.14 31.60
N PRO A 415 -28.07 -10.30 31.84
CA PRO A 415 -27.89 -8.98 32.44
C PRO A 415 -27.32 -8.99 33.87
N ASN A 416 -27.36 -10.13 34.56
CA ASN A 416 -26.81 -10.26 35.91
C ASN A 416 -25.32 -10.65 35.91
N ASP A 417 -24.74 -10.93 34.74
CA ASP A 417 -23.31 -11.18 34.64
C ASP A 417 -22.53 -9.91 34.99
N PRO A 418 -21.52 -9.96 35.88
CA PRO A 418 -20.72 -8.80 36.24
C PRO A 418 -20.06 -8.07 35.05
N GLY A 419 -19.83 -8.79 33.95
CA GLY A 419 -19.29 -8.28 32.69
C GLY A 419 -20.32 -7.67 31.76
N PHE A 420 -21.63 -7.83 32.01
CA PHE A 420 -22.67 -7.28 31.14
C PHE A 420 -22.55 -5.76 30.99
N GLY A 421 -22.46 -5.28 29.75
CA GLY A 421 -22.31 -3.86 29.43
C GLY A 421 -20.99 -3.24 29.90
N ARG A 422 -19.96 -4.05 30.15
CA ARG A 422 -18.61 -3.59 30.47
C ARG A 422 -17.70 -3.69 29.26
N ASN A 423 -16.81 -2.73 29.11
CA ASN A 423 -15.90 -2.65 27.98
C ASN A 423 -14.51 -3.12 28.42
N ALA A 424 -13.76 -3.70 27.49
CA ALA A 424 -12.36 -4.01 27.69
C ALA A 424 -11.50 -2.86 27.16
N GLN A 425 -10.56 -2.41 27.98
CA GLN A 425 -9.59 -1.39 27.59
C GLN A 425 -8.34 -2.08 27.07
N VAL A 426 -7.87 -1.67 25.91
CA VAL A 426 -6.65 -2.22 25.31
C VAL A 426 -5.69 -1.09 24.98
N ALA A 427 -4.43 -1.26 25.35
CA ALA A 427 -3.34 -0.37 24.99
C ALA A 427 -2.18 -1.17 24.39
N ILE A 428 -1.65 -0.69 23.27
CA ILE A 428 -0.51 -1.27 22.57
C ILE A 428 0.50 -0.15 22.32
N GLY A 429 1.74 -0.38 22.73
CA GLY A 429 2.85 0.54 22.52
C GLY A 429 4.03 -0.17 21.86
N ARG A 430 4.60 0.45 20.84
CA ARG A 430 5.81 0.04 20.16
C ARG A 430 6.74 1.24 19.98
N ALA A 431 8.02 1.03 20.25
CA ALA A 431 9.07 1.95 19.89
C ALA A 431 10.25 1.16 19.30
N ARG A 432 10.74 1.58 18.14
CA ARG A 432 11.90 1.02 17.45
C ARG A 432 12.91 2.12 17.18
N TYR A 433 14.15 1.91 17.58
CA TYR A 433 15.25 2.84 17.35
C TYR A 433 16.23 2.26 16.34
N ASP A 434 16.48 3.02 15.27
CA ASP A 434 17.39 2.63 14.21
C ASP A 434 18.82 3.02 14.61
N LEU A 435 19.68 2.01 14.74
CA LEU A 435 21.09 2.18 15.13
C LEU A 435 21.95 2.54 13.92
N TYR A 436 21.71 1.84 12.80
CA TYR A 436 22.37 2.00 11.51
C TYR A 436 21.35 1.74 10.38
N SER A 437 21.79 1.72 9.12
CA SER A 437 20.91 1.54 7.95
C SER A 437 20.25 0.16 7.84
N GLU A 438 20.72 -0.83 8.59
CA GLU A 438 20.21 -2.21 8.54
C GLU A 438 19.97 -2.80 9.93
N SER A 439 20.17 -2.02 10.99
CA SER A 439 20.11 -2.52 12.36
C SER A 439 19.24 -1.65 13.25
N HIS A 440 18.41 -2.31 14.04
CA HIS A 440 17.48 -1.65 14.94
C HIS A 440 17.33 -2.42 16.25
N ILE A 441 16.84 -1.72 17.28
CA ILE A 441 16.35 -2.32 18.51
C ILE A 441 14.93 -1.83 18.76
N GLY A 442 14.02 -2.75 19.07
CA GLY A 442 12.62 -2.44 19.32
C GLY A 442 12.14 -2.95 20.66
N VAL A 443 11.13 -2.27 21.19
CA VAL A 443 10.38 -2.67 22.37
C VAL A 443 8.90 -2.62 22.07
N LEU A 444 8.17 -3.60 22.59
CA LEU A 444 6.71 -3.69 22.48
C LEU A 444 6.13 -3.96 23.87
N ALA A 445 5.01 -3.30 24.18
CA ALA A 445 4.18 -3.61 25.33
C ALA A 445 2.71 -3.63 24.92
N THR A 446 1.97 -4.62 25.43
CA THR A 446 0.52 -4.71 25.30
C THR A 446 -0.11 -4.83 26.68
N ASP A 447 -1.27 -4.22 26.84
CA ASP A 447 -2.10 -4.28 28.04
C ASP A 447 -3.57 -4.41 27.62
N ARG A 448 -4.27 -5.36 28.22
CA ARG A 448 -5.71 -5.56 28.04
C ARG A 448 -6.34 -5.78 29.40
N GLU A 449 -7.23 -4.89 29.79
CA GLU A 449 -7.96 -4.94 31.06
C GLU A 449 -9.45 -5.19 30.82
N PHE A 450 -10.05 -6.08 31.60
CA PHE A 450 -11.48 -6.33 31.61
C PHE A 450 -11.92 -6.78 32.99
N LEU A 451 -12.82 -6.00 33.62
CA LEU A 451 -13.18 -6.15 35.04
C LEU A 451 -11.92 -6.11 35.93
N ASP A 452 -11.75 -7.09 36.81
CA ASP A 452 -10.58 -7.24 37.67
C ASP A 452 -9.43 -8.04 37.01
N GLY A 453 -9.62 -8.47 35.75
CA GLY A 453 -8.66 -9.27 35.01
C GLY A 453 -7.81 -8.42 34.05
N TYR A 454 -6.56 -8.85 33.85
CA TYR A 454 -5.65 -8.22 32.88
C TYR A 454 -4.80 -9.25 32.13
N ASN A 455 -4.34 -8.87 30.93
CA ASN A 455 -3.29 -9.54 30.19
C ASN A 455 -2.26 -8.49 29.76
N ARG A 456 -0.99 -8.69 30.14
CA ARG A 456 0.12 -7.79 29.85
C ARG A 456 1.27 -8.57 29.25
N VAL A 457 1.75 -8.12 28.10
CA VAL A 457 2.89 -8.73 27.41
C VAL A 457 3.92 -7.65 27.10
N GLY A 458 5.20 -7.99 27.26
CA GLY A 458 6.32 -7.11 26.92
C GLY A 458 7.39 -7.89 26.18
N GLY A 459 8.02 -7.25 25.19
CA GLY A 459 9.05 -7.88 24.37
C GLY A 459 10.11 -6.87 23.90
N ILE A 460 11.28 -7.40 23.56
CA ILE A 460 12.38 -6.66 22.92
C ILE A 460 12.77 -7.45 21.68
N ASP A 461 12.87 -6.79 20.53
CA ASP A 461 13.35 -7.35 19.26
C ASP A 461 14.49 -6.51 18.69
N GLY A 462 15.14 -7.02 17.65
CA GLY A 462 16.19 -6.31 16.93
C GLY A 462 16.72 -7.13 15.77
N GLN A 463 17.39 -6.43 14.86
CA GLN A 463 18.02 -6.99 13.66
C GLN A 463 19.45 -6.46 13.51
#